data_AF-A0A4R7TEX3-F1
#
_entry.id   AF-A0A4R7TEX3-F1
#
_cell.length_a   1.000
_cell.length_b   1.000
_cell.length_c   1.000
_cell.angle_alpha   90.00
_cell.angle_beta   90.00
_cell.angle_gamma   90.00
#
_symmetry.space_group_name_H-M   'P 1'
#
loop_
_entity.id
_entity.type
_entity.pdbx_description
1 polymer ?
#
loop_
_entity_poly.entity_id
_entity_poly.type
_entity_poly.pdbx_seq_one_letter_code
_entity_poly.pdbx_strand_id
1 'polypeptide(L)'
;MTTILVTGATGRVGRHVVQGLLEAGTTVRALVRNPAGAALPEAVEVVQGDITDEAAVERAATGVDAAFFLWPSFSAEGARPVVAALTEQVSRVVYLSSMSVRDDRPPAANGVWGQIEDLLVGSDWTYLRAGGFAVNTLGWAAEFRRGDVVRVASPEAGRSLIHERDIAAVAVVTLLDDKHIGQKYVLTGPEVLTQTQQITILSEVTGKPMRIEEQTPAEARQAMLALGADPTLAETSVAYWASLVTNPEPVSPTVPTLLSRPALTYRTWAQEHATAFQLTP
;
A
#
# COMPACT_ATOMS: atom_id res chain seq x y z
N MET A 1 -13.75 13.72 20.99
CA MET A 1 -12.43 13.23 20.54
C MET A 1 -12.73 12.17 19.51
N THR A 2 -12.24 12.33 18.28
CA THR A 2 -12.56 11.42 17.17
C THR A 2 -11.85 10.07 17.39
N THR A 3 -12.61 8.97 17.32
CA THR A 3 -12.10 7.60 17.38
C THR A 3 -12.02 7.02 15.98
N ILE A 4 -10.84 6.58 15.55
CA ILE A 4 -10.61 6.08 14.20
C ILE A 4 -10.16 4.63 14.24
N LEU A 5 -10.90 3.78 13.52
CA LEU A 5 -10.52 2.38 13.30
C LEU A 5 -9.44 2.30 12.21
N VAL A 6 -8.34 1.62 12.49
CA VAL A 6 -7.30 1.31 11.51
C VAL A 6 -7.24 -0.20 11.31
N THR A 7 -7.60 -0.64 10.10
CA THR A 7 -7.37 -2.02 9.65
C THR A 7 -5.96 -2.14 9.07
N GLY A 8 -5.34 -3.32 9.21
CA GLY A 8 -3.95 -3.49 8.77
C GLY A 8 -2.94 -2.62 9.53
N ALA A 9 -3.25 -2.26 10.78
CA ALA A 9 -2.48 -1.33 11.62
C ALA A 9 -1.01 -1.71 11.82
N THR A 10 -0.65 -3.00 11.72
CA THR A 10 0.74 -3.48 11.84
C THR A 10 1.48 -3.55 10.50
N GLY A 11 0.79 -3.22 9.40
CA GLY A 11 1.31 -3.29 8.05
C GLY A 11 2.25 -2.12 7.70
N ARG A 12 2.81 -2.19 6.49
CA ARG A 12 3.77 -1.19 5.98
C ARG A 12 3.22 0.23 5.98
N VAL A 13 1.95 0.40 5.61
CA VAL A 13 1.24 1.70 5.61
C VAL A 13 0.53 1.95 6.94
N GLY A 14 -0.23 0.96 7.43
CA GLY A 14 -1.09 1.13 8.61
C GLY A 14 -0.37 1.59 9.86
N ARG A 15 0.87 1.17 10.10
CA ARG A 15 1.66 1.63 11.27
C ARG A 15 1.92 3.13 11.25
N HIS A 16 2.11 3.71 10.06
CA HIS A 16 2.31 5.14 9.89
C HIS A 16 0.99 5.91 9.96
N VAL A 17 -0.13 5.28 9.57
CA VAL A 17 -1.48 5.83 9.80
C VAL A 17 -1.75 5.93 11.29
N VAL A 18 -1.52 4.84 12.05
CA VAL A 18 -1.63 4.85 13.52
C VAL A 18 -0.82 5.97 14.13
N GLN A 19 0.47 6.07 13.77
CA GLN A 19 1.34 7.12 14.31
C GLN A 19 0.82 8.53 14.00
N GLY A 20 0.50 8.82 12.74
CA GLY A 20 0.02 10.15 12.35
C GLY A 20 -1.32 10.54 12.97
N LEU A 21 -2.21 9.56 13.19
CA LEU A 21 -3.48 9.77 13.89
C LEU A 21 -3.29 10.07 15.39
N LEU A 22 -2.35 9.40 16.06
CA LEU A 22 -1.99 9.69 17.44
C LEU A 22 -1.37 11.08 17.58
N GLU A 23 -0.47 11.45 16.66
CA GLU A 23 0.16 12.79 16.61
C GLU A 23 -0.89 13.89 16.37
N ALA A 24 -1.96 13.59 15.63
CA ALA A 24 -3.10 14.48 15.43
C ALA A 24 -4.07 14.54 16.63
N GLY A 25 -3.79 13.82 17.72
CA GLY A 25 -4.61 13.85 18.95
C GLY A 25 -5.93 13.08 18.85
N THR A 26 -6.01 12.08 17.95
CA THR A 26 -7.18 11.19 17.85
C THR A 26 -7.04 9.95 18.71
N THR A 27 -8.18 9.33 19.04
CA THR A 27 -8.18 7.98 19.63
C THR A 27 -8.06 6.98 18.49
N VAL A 28 -7.07 6.08 18.55
CA VAL A 28 -6.85 5.07 17.52
C VAL A 28 -7.26 3.72 18.04
N ARG A 29 -8.12 3.03 17.27
CA ARG A 29 -8.45 1.63 17.48
C ARG A 29 -7.88 0.79 16.35
N ALA A 30 -7.24 -0.32 16.66
CA ALA A 30 -6.62 -1.21 15.68
C ALA A 30 -7.25 -2.61 15.72
N LEU A 31 -7.74 -3.08 14.57
CA LEU A 31 -8.10 -4.48 14.39
C LEU A 31 -6.83 -5.27 14.03
N VAL A 32 -6.43 -6.21 14.89
CA VAL A 32 -5.21 -7.01 14.69
C VAL A 32 -5.45 -8.49 14.94
N ARG A 33 -4.81 -9.34 14.12
CA ARG A 33 -4.91 -10.80 14.24
C ARG A 33 -4.21 -11.35 15.48
N ASN A 34 -3.02 -10.81 15.77
CA ASN A 34 -2.19 -11.22 16.90
C ASN A 34 -1.78 -10.00 17.75
N PRO A 35 -2.54 -9.66 18.81
CA PRO A 35 -2.24 -8.55 19.69
C PRO A 35 -0.83 -8.60 20.30
N ALA A 36 -0.39 -9.78 20.74
CA ALA A 36 0.90 -9.95 21.40
C ALA A 36 2.10 -9.63 20.49
N GLY A 37 1.93 -9.75 19.17
CA GLY A 37 2.95 -9.44 18.17
C GLY A 37 2.77 -8.11 17.45
N ALA A 38 1.75 -7.32 17.79
CA ALA A 38 1.37 -6.14 17.01
C ALA A 38 2.35 -4.96 17.15
N ALA A 39 3.12 -4.91 18.24
CA ALA A 39 4.10 -3.85 18.53
C ALA A 39 3.54 -2.43 18.28
N LEU A 40 2.28 -2.20 18.69
CA LEU A 40 1.60 -0.91 18.58
C LEU A 40 1.87 -0.05 19.83
N PRO A 41 1.82 1.29 19.72
CA PRO A 41 1.91 2.17 20.89
C PRO A 41 0.86 1.84 21.95
N GLU A 42 1.20 1.98 23.23
CA GLU A 42 0.28 1.69 24.35
C GLU A 42 -1.02 2.49 24.31
N ALA A 43 -1.01 3.66 23.66
CA ALA A 43 -2.18 4.52 23.49
C ALA A 43 -3.22 3.96 22.49
N VAL A 44 -2.92 2.88 21.77
CA VAL A 44 -3.83 2.30 20.78
C VAL A 44 -4.77 1.30 21.44
N GLU A 45 -6.08 1.45 21.20
CA GLU A 45 -7.07 0.45 21.56
C GLU A 45 -6.95 -0.76 20.63
N VAL A 46 -6.59 -1.92 21.17
CA VAL A 46 -6.39 -3.13 20.36
C VAL A 46 -7.63 -4.02 20.42
N VAL A 47 -8.21 -4.31 19.26
CA VAL A 47 -9.28 -5.31 19.10
C VAL A 47 -8.71 -6.51 18.36
N GLN A 48 -8.79 -7.68 18.99
CA GLN A 48 -8.36 -8.93 18.36
C GLN A 48 -9.40 -9.42 17.35
N GLY A 49 -8.93 -9.70 16.14
CA GLY A 49 -9.76 -10.33 15.11
C GLY A 49 -9.11 -10.32 13.73
N ASP A 50 -9.74 -11.04 12.80
CA ASP A 50 -9.38 -11.00 11.39
C ASP A 50 -10.33 -10.06 10.64
N ILE A 51 -9.83 -9.37 9.63
CA ILE A 51 -10.64 -8.50 8.78
C ILE A 51 -11.62 -9.32 7.91
N THR A 52 -11.36 -10.62 7.70
CA THR A 52 -12.29 -11.51 7.00
C THR A 52 -13.40 -12.06 7.91
N ASP A 53 -13.43 -11.70 9.20
CA ASP A 53 -14.47 -12.08 10.16
C ASP A 53 -15.41 -10.90 10.42
N GLU A 54 -16.64 -11.01 9.92
CA GLU A 54 -17.70 -10.00 10.03
C GLU A 54 -17.93 -9.55 11.47
N ALA A 55 -18.03 -10.49 12.41
CA ALA A 55 -18.30 -10.18 13.81
C ALA A 55 -17.10 -9.47 14.46
N ALA A 56 -15.88 -9.77 14.02
CA ALA A 56 -14.70 -9.06 14.47
C ALA A 56 -14.65 -7.62 13.93
N VAL A 57 -15.01 -7.42 12.66
CA VAL A 57 -15.10 -6.09 12.06
C VAL A 57 -16.17 -5.25 12.74
N GLU A 58 -17.35 -5.81 12.97
CA GLU A 58 -18.45 -5.13 13.68
C GLU A 58 -18.00 -4.68 15.08
N ARG A 59 -17.44 -5.59 15.90
CA ARG A 59 -16.93 -5.25 17.24
C ARG A 59 -15.86 -4.16 17.21
N ALA A 60 -14.98 -4.17 16.22
CA ALA A 60 -13.94 -3.16 16.09
C ALA A 60 -14.52 -1.80 15.67
N ALA A 61 -15.55 -1.80 14.81
CA ALA A 61 -16.17 -0.60 14.28
C ALA A 61 -17.23 0.03 15.21
N THR A 62 -17.77 -0.71 16.19
CA THR A 62 -18.77 -0.17 17.12
C THR A 62 -18.27 1.09 17.85
N GLY A 63 -18.97 2.21 17.66
CA GLY A 63 -18.69 3.48 18.34
C GLY A 63 -17.45 4.22 17.83
N VAL A 64 -16.92 3.88 16.65
CA VAL A 64 -15.87 4.66 15.99
C VAL A 64 -16.50 5.69 15.04
N ASP A 65 -15.79 6.78 14.75
CA ASP A 65 -16.28 7.88 13.91
C ASP A 65 -15.87 7.73 12.43
N ALA A 66 -14.71 7.10 12.18
CA ALA A 66 -14.20 6.85 10.83
C ALA A 66 -13.31 5.60 10.79
N ALA A 67 -13.08 5.05 9.60
CA ALA A 67 -12.19 3.91 9.40
C ALA A 67 -11.19 4.10 8.25
N PHE A 68 -9.93 3.75 8.52
CA PHE A 68 -8.96 3.40 7.48
C PHE A 68 -9.11 1.93 7.11
N PHE A 69 -9.62 1.66 5.92
CA PHE A 69 -9.90 0.33 5.42
C PHE A 69 -8.83 -0.16 4.44
N LEU A 70 -8.34 -1.37 4.67
CA LEU A 70 -7.43 -2.12 3.81
C LEU A 70 -7.96 -3.54 3.65
N TRP A 71 -8.26 -3.90 2.40
CA TRP A 71 -8.61 -5.27 2.04
C TRP A 71 -7.34 -6.10 1.81
N PRO A 72 -7.15 -7.25 2.48
CA PRO A 72 -5.88 -7.97 2.50
C PRO A 72 -5.71 -9.01 1.38
N SER A 73 -6.72 -9.20 0.51
CA SER A 73 -6.77 -10.29 -0.47
C SER A 73 -6.80 -9.77 -1.91
N PHE A 74 -6.29 -10.59 -2.84
CA PHE A 74 -6.41 -10.35 -4.29
C PHE A 74 -7.76 -10.81 -4.88
N SER A 75 -8.61 -11.41 -4.05
CA SER A 75 -9.99 -11.77 -4.36
C SER A 75 -10.94 -10.92 -3.53
N ALA A 76 -12.10 -10.55 -4.08
CA ALA A 76 -13.18 -9.92 -3.31
C ALA A 76 -14.12 -10.95 -2.64
N GLU A 77 -13.78 -12.24 -2.72
CA GLU A 77 -14.51 -13.29 -2.02
C GLU A 77 -14.56 -12.99 -0.52
N GLY A 78 -15.77 -13.03 0.06
CA GLY A 78 -16.01 -12.67 1.46
C GLY A 78 -16.01 -11.17 1.76
N ALA A 79 -15.71 -10.29 0.80
CA ALA A 79 -15.62 -8.85 1.08
C ALA A 79 -16.97 -8.18 1.33
N ARG A 80 -18.02 -8.58 0.62
CA ARG A 80 -19.36 -7.95 0.72
C ARG A 80 -19.88 -7.90 2.16
N PRO A 81 -19.97 -9.01 2.91
CA PRO A 81 -20.52 -8.95 4.25
C PRO A 81 -19.57 -8.26 5.24
N VAL A 82 -18.26 -8.34 5.05
CA VAL A 82 -17.27 -7.56 5.83
C VAL A 82 -17.46 -6.06 5.66
N VAL A 83 -17.56 -5.59 4.41
CA VAL A 83 -17.77 -4.17 4.12
C VAL A 83 -19.12 -3.72 4.67
N ALA A 84 -20.17 -4.53 4.55
CA ALA A 84 -21.47 -4.23 5.16
C ALA A 84 -21.35 -4.06 6.69
N ALA A 85 -20.74 -5.02 7.39
CA ALA A 85 -20.52 -4.95 8.84
C ALA A 85 -19.72 -3.71 9.27
N LEU A 86 -18.75 -3.26 8.44
CA LEU A 86 -18.03 -2.02 8.67
C LEU A 86 -18.93 -0.79 8.48
N THR A 87 -19.62 -0.70 7.33
CA THR A 87 -20.39 0.50 6.94
C THR A 87 -21.71 0.66 7.70
N GLU A 88 -22.22 -0.40 8.33
CA GLU A 88 -23.35 -0.32 9.27
C GLU A 88 -22.97 0.38 10.58
N GLN A 89 -21.68 0.33 10.96
CA GLN A 89 -21.17 0.90 12.20
C GLN A 89 -20.47 2.25 11.99
N VAL A 90 -19.91 2.48 10.81
CA VAL A 90 -19.16 3.70 10.49
C VAL A 90 -19.59 4.29 9.15
N SER A 91 -19.96 5.57 9.16
CA SER A 91 -20.30 6.26 7.92
C SER A 91 -19.06 6.62 7.11
N ARG A 92 -17.96 7.02 7.75
CA ARG A 92 -16.76 7.54 7.07
C ARG A 92 -15.69 6.48 6.85
N VAL A 93 -15.36 6.19 5.58
CA VAL A 93 -14.38 5.17 5.23
C VAL A 93 -13.33 5.69 4.23
N VAL A 94 -12.07 5.71 4.64
CA VAL A 94 -10.93 5.95 3.75
C VAL A 94 -10.34 4.61 3.34
N TYR A 95 -10.48 4.26 2.07
CA TYR A 95 -10.02 2.97 1.53
C TYR A 95 -8.69 3.11 0.79
N LEU A 96 -7.69 2.30 1.17
CA LEU A 96 -6.46 2.13 0.39
C LEU A 96 -6.74 1.24 -0.83
N SER A 97 -7.11 1.90 -1.93
CA SER A 97 -7.39 1.32 -3.24
C SER A 97 -6.12 1.25 -4.11
N SER A 98 -6.29 1.03 -5.41
CA SER A 98 -5.23 0.93 -6.42
C SER A 98 -5.48 1.90 -7.57
N MET A 99 -4.41 2.49 -8.12
CA MET A 99 -4.47 3.28 -9.37
C MET A 99 -4.86 2.46 -10.60
N SER A 100 -4.91 1.12 -10.48
CA SER A 100 -5.42 0.25 -11.54
C SER A 100 -6.93 0.36 -11.74
N VAL A 101 -7.67 0.91 -10.76
CA VAL A 101 -9.12 1.12 -10.87
C VAL A 101 -9.40 2.26 -11.84
N ARG A 102 -10.22 1.99 -12.86
CA ARG A 102 -10.58 2.97 -13.89
C ARG A 102 -12.07 3.26 -13.87
N ASP A 103 -12.42 4.54 -13.91
CA ASP A 103 -13.81 4.99 -13.89
C ASP A 103 -14.53 4.76 -15.24
N ASP A 104 -13.79 4.52 -16.32
CA ASP A 104 -14.34 4.16 -17.65
C ASP A 104 -14.70 2.67 -17.78
N ARG A 105 -14.59 1.90 -16.69
CA ARG A 105 -14.88 0.46 -16.65
C ARG A 105 -15.88 0.13 -15.56
N PRO A 106 -16.72 -0.90 -15.77
CA PRO A 106 -17.58 -1.40 -14.71
C PRO A 106 -16.73 -1.98 -13.56
N PRO A 107 -17.20 -1.92 -12.29
CA PRO A 107 -16.44 -2.41 -11.13
C PRO A 107 -15.92 -3.84 -11.25
N ALA A 108 -16.71 -4.75 -11.83
CA ALA A 108 -16.31 -6.14 -12.05
C ALA A 108 -15.07 -6.29 -12.95
N ALA A 109 -14.81 -5.32 -13.83
CA ALA A 109 -13.64 -5.28 -14.71
C ALA A 109 -12.43 -4.54 -14.10
N ASN A 110 -12.57 -3.98 -12.88
CA ASN A 110 -11.51 -3.28 -12.15
C ASN A 110 -10.83 -4.17 -11.08
N GLY A 111 -11.05 -5.48 -11.13
CA GLY A 111 -10.51 -6.43 -10.17
C GLY A 111 -11.01 -6.20 -8.75
N VAL A 112 -10.30 -6.77 -7.76
CA VAL A 112 -10.69 -6.70 -6.35
C VAL A 112 -10.87 -5.26 -5.88
N TRP A 113 -9.94 -4.34 -6.16
CA TRP A 113 -10.01 -2.97 -5.67
C TRP A 113 -11.24 -2.22 -6.16
N GLY A 114 -11.62 -2.38 -7.44
CA GLY A 114 -12.84 -1.77 -7.96
C GLY A 114 -14.11 -2.39 -7.40
N GLN A 115 -14.09 -3.71 -7.11
CA GLN A 115 -15.21 -4.38 -6.44
C GLN A 115 -15.36 -3.91 -4.99
N ILE A 116 -14.26 -3.65 -4.28
CA ILE A 116 -14.30 -3.03 -2.94
C ILE A 116 -14.80 -1.57 -3.00
N GLU A 117 -14.31 -0.77 -3.97
CA GLU A 117 -14.83 0.59 -4.17
C GLU A 117 -16.34 0.59 -4.43
N ASP A 118 -16.88 -0.37 -5.18
CA ASP A 118 -18.32 -0.49 -5.43
C ASP A 118 -19.13 -0.80 -4.15
N LEU A 119 -18.58 -1.64 -3.27
CA LEU A 119 -19.22 -1.97 -1.98
C LEU A 119 -19.27 -0.77 -1.02
N LEU A 120 -18.38 0.21 -1.18
CA LEU A 120 -18.28 1.38 -0.30
C LEU A 120 -19.12 2.58 -0.75
N VAL A 121 -19.75 2.55 -1.93
CA VAL A 121 -20.46 3.71 -2.52
C VAL A 121 -21.55 4.28 -1.60
N GLY A 122 -22.17 3.46 -0.74
CA GLY A 122 -23.20 3.88 0.22
C GLY A 122 -22.68 4.56 1.49
N SER A 123 -21.37 4.66 1.68
CA SER A 123 -20.71 5.31 2.82
C SER A 123 -20.18 6.70 2.45
N ASP A 124 -19.74 7.49 3.43
CA ASP A 124 -18.94 8.70 3.25
C ASP A 124 -17.49 8.32 2.90
N TRP A 125 -17.29 7.83 1.67
CA TRP A 125 -16.04 7.23 1.24
C TRP A 125 -14.98 8.25 0.77
N THR A 126 -13.70 7.90 0.91
CA THR A 126 -12.57 8.49 0.16
C THR A 126 -11.68 7.36 -0.36
N TYR A 127 -11.30 7.39 -1.64
CA TYR A 127 -10.44 6.36 -2.23
C TYR A 127 -9.01 6.85 -2.43
N LEU A 128 -8.06 6.15 -1.84
CA LEU A 128 -6.63 6.35 -2.03
C LEU A 128 -6.13 5.34 -3.06
N ARG A 129 -6.21 5.68 -4.34
CA ARG A 129 -5.78 4.84 -5.46
C ARG A 129 -4.26 4.89 -5.61
N ALA A 130 -3.56 4.08 -4.82
CA ALA A 130 -2.10 4.08 -4.77
C ALA A 130 -1.44 3.28 -5.91
N GLY A 131 -0.24 3.71 -6.31
CA GLY A 131 0.62 3.01 -7.27
C GLY A 131 1.47 1.91 -6.64
N GLY A 132 2.58 1.58 -7.29
CA GLY A 132 3.58 0.71 -6.68
C GLY A 132 4.21 1.36 -5.43
N PHE A 133 4.45 0.58 -4.37
CA PHE A 133 5.04 1.12 -3.15
C PHE A 133 6.57 0.94 -3.18
N ALA A 134 7.32 1.95 -2.75
CA ALA A 134 8.78 1.89 -2.66
C ALA A 134 9.22 0.71 -1.76
N VAL A 135 8.52 0.49 -0.64
CA VAL A 135 8.74 -0.63 0.28
C VAL A 135 8.66 -2.03 -0.36
N ASN A 136 8.07 -2.17 -1.55
CA ASN A 136 8.08 -3.46 -2.27
C ASN A 136 9.47 -3.85 -2.78
N THR A 137 10.40 -2.88 -2.93
CA THR A 137 11.78 -3.17 -3.37
C THR A 137 12.63 -3.82 -2.28
N LEU A 138 12.12 -3.93 -1.04
CA LEU A 138 12.64 -4.86 -0.04
C LEU A 138 12.67 -6.32 -0.53
N GLY A 139 11.90 -6.65 -1.58
CA GLY A 139 11.99 -7.96 -2.26
C GLY A 139 13.40 -8.26 -2.80
N TRP A 140 14.18 -7.25 -3.16
CA TRP A 140 15.56 -7.42 -3.62
C TRP A 140 16.58 -7.55 -2.48
N ALA A 141 16.17 -7.32 -1.23
CA ALA A 141 17.09 -7.26 -0.10
C ALA A 141 17.87 -8.58 0.11
N ALA A 142 17.25 -9.73 -0.16
CA ALA A 142 17.93 -11.02 -0.07
C ALA A 142 19.03 -11.17 -1.12
N GLU A 143 18.82 -10.67 -2.34
CA GLU A 143 19.83 -10.70 -3.40
C GLU A 143 20.99 -9.75 -3.09
N PHE A 144 20.68 -8.54 -2.63
CA PHE A 144 21.67 -7.58 -2.13
C PHE A 144 22.52 -8.14 -1.00
N ARG A 145 21.96 -8.97 -0.10
CA ARG A 145 22.75 -9.62 0.96
C ARG A 145 23.60 -10.78 0.43
N ARG A 146 23.06 -11.59 -0.49
CA ARG A 146 23.68 -12.85 -0.94
C ARG A 146 24.84 -12.67 -1.93
N GLY A 147 24.77 -11.68 -2.81
CA GLY A 147 25.73 -11.57 -3.92
C GLY A 147 25.80 -10.17 -4.52
N ASP A 148 26.23 -10.08 -5.76
CA ASP A 148 26.41 -8.84 -6.53
C ASP A 148 25.44 -8.74 -7.71
N VAL A 149 24.40 -9.60 -7.77
CA VAL A 149 23.42 -9.63 -8.86
C VAL A 149 22.01 -9.46 -8.31
N VAL A 150 21.25 -8.56 -8.92
CA VAL A 150 19.78 -8.50 -8.80
C VAL A 150 19.17 -8.92 -10.13
N ARG A 151 18.15 -9.76 -10.06
CA ARG A 151 17.45 -10.25 -11.24
C ARG A 151 16.05 -9.64 -11.34
N VAL A 152 15.74 -9.05 -12.49
CA VAL A 152 14.44 -8.39 -12.72
C VAL A 152 13.91 -8.66 -14.12
N ALA A 153 12.60 -8.79 -14.26
CA ALA A 153 11.94 -8.70 -15.57
C ALA A 153 11.77 -7.23 -15.94
N SER A 154 11.88 -6.91 -17.23
CA SER A 154 11.64 -5.56 -17.76
C SER A 154 12.43 -4.47 -17.00
N PRO A 155 13.78 -4.48 -17.03
CA PRO A 155 14.61 -3.53 -16.29
C PRO A 155 14.27 -2.06 -16.58
N GLU A 156 13.84 -1.78 -17.82
CA GLU A 156 13.47 -0.46 -18.31
C GLU A 156 12.00 -0.08 -18.04
N ALA A 157 11.26 -0.87 -17.25
CA ALA A 157 9.90 -0.54 -16.82
C ALA A 157 9.90 0.74 -15.96
N GLY A 158 9.35 1.85 -16.47
CA GLY A 158 9.29 3.12 -15.76
C GLY A 158 8.17 3.16 -14.71
N ARG A 159 8.55 3.27 -13.44
CA ARG A 159 7.62 3.21 -12.29
C ARG A 159 7.68 4.47 -11.43
N SER A 160 6.56 4.87 -10.86
CA SER A 160 6.43 6.04 -9.97
C SER A 160 6.16 5.61 -8.53
N LEU A 161 7.12 4.89 -7.95
CA LEU A 161 6.98 4.26 -6.64
C LEU A 161 6.73 5.29 -5.52
N ILE A 162 5.64 5.13 -4.79
CA ILE A 162 5.28 6.00 -3.66
C ILE A 162 5.86 5.48 -2.34
N HIS A 163 6.32 6.40 -1.49
CA HIS A 163 6.72 6.09 -0.12
C HIS A 163 5.50 5.84 0.77
N GLU A 164 5.52 4.76 1.55
CA GLU A 164 4.44 4.36 2.48
C GLU A 164 4.04 5.45 3.50
N ARG A 165 4.96 6.36 3.87
CA ARG A 165 4.67 7.49 4.74
C ARG A 165 3.81 8.56 4.06
N ASP A 166 3.93 8.74 2.75
CA ASP A 166 3.07 9.67 2.00
C ASP A 166 1.66 9.12 1.85
N ILE A 167 1.52 7.81 1.62
CA ILE A 167 0.21 7.14 1.63
C ILE A 167 -0.47 7.36 2.98
N ALA A 168 0.26 7.11 4.07
CA ALA A 168 -0.26 7.28 5.42
C ALA A 168 -0.60 8.74 5.75
N ALA A 169 0.25 9.69 5.38
CA ALA A 169 -0.02 11.11 5.62
C ALA A 169 -1.26 11.59 4.85
N VAL A 170 -1.45 11.16 3.60
CA VAL A 170 -2.68 11.45 2.86
C VAL A 170 -3.90 10.77 3.51
N ALA A 171 -3.78 9.54 4.00
CA ALA A 171 -4.85 8.88 4.74
C ALA A 171 -5.25 9.67 5.99
N VAL A 172 -4.27 10.14 6.78
CA VAL A 172 -4.53 10.97 7.97
C VAL A 172 -5.27 12.25 7.60
N VAL A 173 -4.79 13.00 6.60
CA VAL A 173 -5.46 14.24 6.15
C VAL A 173 -6.90 13.96 5.69
N THR A 174 -7.10 12.89 4.92
CA THR A 174 -8.42 12.52 4.38
C THR A 174 -9.37 11.89 5.40
N LEU A 175 -8.87 11.37 6.52
CA LEU A 175 -9.67 10.88 7.65
C LEU A 175 -10.17 12.01 8.56
N LEU A 176 -9.49 13.17 8.55
CA LEU A 176 -9.72 14.25 9.51
C LEU A 176 -10.48 15.46 8.95
N ASP A 177 -10.74 15.52 7.65
CA ASP A 177 -11.39 16.67 7.00
C ASP A 177 -12.45 16.23 5.98
N ASP A 178 -13.72 16.58 6.23
CA ASP A 178 -14.89 16.15 5.45
C ASP A 178 -14.86 16.62 3.99
N LYS A 179 -14.03 17.62 3.64
CA LYS A 179 -13.88 18.06 2.25
C LYS A 179 -13.39 16.96 1.30
N HIS A 180 -12.90 15.86 1.85
CA HIS A 180 -12.38 14.70 1.12
C HIS A 180 -13.41 13.60 0.87
N ILE A 181 -14.64 13.74 1.38
CA ILE A 181 -15.72 12.80 1.11
C ILE A 181 -16.05 12.80 -0.39
N GLY A 182 -16.23 11.61 -0.96
CA GLY A 182 -16.49 11.40 -2.39
C GLY A 182 -15.28 11.63 -3.30
N GLN A 183 -14.07 11.79 -2.74
CA GLN A 183 -12.86 12.05 -3.53
C GLN A 183 -12.08 10.78 -3.85
N LYS A 184 -11.48 10.77 -5.05
CA LYS A 184 -10.61 9.71 -5.56
C LYS A 184 -9.22 10.29 -5.81
N TYR A 185 -8.24 9.81 -5.09
CA TYR A 185 -6.88 10.34 -5.09
C TYR A 185 -5.91 9.33 -5.67
N VAL A 186 -5.27 9.66 -6.81
CA VAL A 186 -4.19 8.85 -7.39
C VAL A 186 -2.90 9.19 -6.67
N LEU A 187 -2.28 8.21 -6.02
CA LEU A 187 -1.07 8.42 -5.21
C LEU A 187 0.15 7.77 -5.86
N THR A 188 1.15 8.59 -6.23
CA THR A 188 2.42 8.17 -6.84
C THR A 188 3.60 8.78 -6.09
N GLY A 189 4.80 8.26 -6.34
CA GLY A 189 6.04 8.97 -6.05
C GLY A 189 6.22 10.22 -6.92
N PRO A 190 7.23 11.05 -6.65
CA PRO A 190 7.46 12.32 -7.37
C PRO A 190 8.10 12.16 -8.75
N GLU A 191 8.58 10.98 -9.09
CA GLU A 191 9.44 10.74 -10.26
C GLU A 191 9.15 9.37 -10.87
N VAL A 192 9.41 9.23 -12.17
CA VAL A 192 9.40 7.94 -12.88
C VAL A 192 10.83 7.42 -12.90
N LEU A 193 11.05 6.24 -12.33
CA LEU A 193 12.33 5.55 -12.32
C LEU A 193 12.17 4.17 -12.93
N THR A 194 13.07 3.82 -13.84
CA THR A 194 13.18 2.42 -14.30
C THR A 194 13.60 1.51 -13.14
N GLN A 195 13.32 0.21 -13.25
CA GLN A 195 13.82 -0.74 -12.24
C GLN A 195 15.35 -0.72 -12.19
N THR A 196 16.01 -0.54 -13.33
CA THR A 196 17.46 -0.28 -13.42
C THR A 196 17.86 0.91 -12.55
N GLN A 197 17.20 2.06 -12.68
CA GLN A 197 17.50 3.25 -11.88
C GLN A 197 17.22 3.04 -10.38
N GLN A 198 16.16 2.32 -10.02
CA GLN A 198 15.85 1.99 -8.62
C GLN A 198 16.96 1.14 -7.97
N ILE A 199 17.45 0.12 -8.70
CA ILE A 199 18.55 -0.74 -8.23
C ILE A 199 19.86 0.07 -8.14
N THR A 200 20.14 0.94 -9.11
CA THR A 200 21.31 1.83 -9.07
C THR A 200 21.28 2.75 -7.84
N ILE A 201 20.13 3.36 -7.52
CA ILE A 201 19.98 4.19 -6.31
C ILE A 201 20.25 3.37 -5.05
N LEU A 202 19.72 2.14 -4.97
CA LEU A 202 20.00 1.24 -3.84
C LEU A 202 21.48 0.88 -3.76
N SER A 203 22.14 0.60 -4.88
CA SER A 203 23.58 0.33 -4.94
C SER A 203 24.41 1.50 -4.42
N GLU A 204 24.09 2.73 -4.83
CA GLU A 204 24.76 3.93 -4.36
C GLU A 204 24.57 4.14 -2.85
N VAL A 205 23.33 4.04 -2.38
CA VAL A 205 22.98 4.25 -0.97
C VAL A 205 23.62 3.20 -0.05
N THR A 206 23.69 1.95 -0.51
CA THR A 206 24.26 0.84 0.26
C THR A 206 25.78 0.73 0.11
N GLY A 207 26.39 1.46 -0.83
CA GLY A 207 27.80 1.34 -1.17
C GLY A 207 28.15 0.00 -1.83
N LYS A 208 27.16 -0.74 -2.35
CA LYS A 208 27.33 -2.07 -2.94
C LYS A 208 26.94 -2.05 -4.42
N PRO A 209 27.92 -2.07 -5.35
CA PRO A 209 27.64 -2.20 -6.78
C PRO A 209 26.89 -3.51 -7.06
N MET A 210 25.74 -3.39 -7.73
CA MET A 210 24.96 -4.55 -8.19
C MET A 210 24.95 -4.59 -9.71
N ARG A 211 25.16 -5.78 -10.27
CA ARG A 211 24.88 -6.08 -11.68
C ARG A 211 23.40 -6.43 -11.81
N ILE A 212 22.78 -5.92 -12.85
CA ILE A 212 21.38 -6.20 -13.16
C ILE A 212 21.37 -7.25 -14.26
N GLU A 213 20.71 -8.38 -14.00
CA GLU A 213 20.47 -9.43 -14.98
C GLU A 213 18.98 -9.44 -15.32
N GLU A 214 18.67 -9.23 -16.60
CA GLU A 214 17.29 -9.34 -17.07
C GLU A 214 16.86 -10.81 -17.05
N GLN A 215 15.68 -11.05 -16.47
CA GLN A 215 15.00 -12.33 -16.52
C GLN A 215 13.92 -12.31 -17.60
N THR A 216 13.75 -13.46 -18.25
CA THR A 216 12.58 -13.68 -19.10
C THR A 216 11.29 -13.60 -18.28
N PRO A 217 10.15 -13.26 -18.90
CA PRO A 217 8.85 -13.27 -18.22
C PRO A 217 8.55 -14.59 -17.49
N ALA A 218 8.94 -15.73 -18.08
CA ALA A 218 8.74 -17.05 -17.50
C ALA A 218 9.57 -17.25 -16.22
N GLU A 219 10.84 -16.86 -16.22
CA GLU A 219 11.72 -16.94 -15.04
C GLU A 219 11.23 -16.06 -13.91
N ALA A 220 10.82 -14.83 -14.22
CA ALA A 220 10.31 -13.89 -13.22
C ALA A 220 9.00 -14.38 -12.59
N ARG A 221 8.08 -14.90 -13.41
CA ARG A 221 6.86 -15.55 -12.94
C ARG A 221 7.17 -16.72 -12.02
N GLN A 222 8.11 -17.59 -12.40
CA GLN A 222 8.52 -18.72 -11.58
C GLN A 222 9.15 -18.27 -10.25
N ALA A 223 9.97 -17.21 -10.27
CA ALA A 223 10.57 -16.64 -9.06
C ALA A 223 9.50 -16.10 -8.10
N MET A 224 8.47 -15.41 -8.61
CA MET A 224 7.35 -14.93 -7.80
C MET A 224 6.56 -16.09 -7.17
N LEU A 225 6.27 -17.13 -7.95
CA LEU A 225 5.60 -18.34 -7.45
C LEU A 225 6.41 -19.05 -6.36
N ALA A 226 7.74 -19.13 -6.52
CA ALA A 226 8.62 -19.72 -5.52
C ALA A 226 8.64 -18.93 -4.20
N LEU A 227 8.32 -17.64 -4.25
CA LEU A 227 8.13 -16.78 -3.08
C LEU A 227 6.70 -16.80 -2.53
N GLY A 228 5.83 -17.68 -3.04
CA GLY A 228 4.46 -17.87 -2.57
C GLY A 228 3.46 -16.84 -3.11
N ALA A 229 3.80 -16.12 -4.19
CA ALA A 229 2.84 -15.25 -4.85
C ALA A 229 1.68 -16.06 -5.45
N ASP A 230 0.50 -15.46 -5.45
CA ASP A 230 -0.66 -16.00 -6.18
C ASP A 230 -0.34 -16.11 -7.69
N PRO A 231 -0.75 -17.20 -8.39
CA PRO A 231 -0.45 -17.37 -9.81
C PRO A 231 -0.99 -16.29 -10.72
N THR A 232 -2.19 -15.77 -10.45
CA THR A 232 -2.77 -14.66 -11.23
C THR A 232 -2.02 -13.37 -10.96
N LEU A 233 -1.62 -13.11 -9.71
CA LEU A 233 -0.77 -11.97 -9.39
C LEU A 233 0.58 -12.03 -10.09
N ALA A 234 1.23 -13.20 -10.10
CA ALA A 234 2.53 -13.39 -10.75
C ALA A 234 2.46 -13.10 -12.25
N GLU A 235 1.46 -13.66 -12.94
CA GLU A 235 1.23 -13.44 -14.37
C GLU A 235 0.96 -11.96 -14.68
N THR A 236 0.01 -11.36 -13.95
CA THR A 236 -0.43 -9.98 -14.20
C THR A 236 0.67 -8.96 -13.88
N SER A 237 1.50 -9.21 -12.86
CA SER A 237 2.63 -8.34 -12.50
C SER A 237 3.71 -8.32 -13.59
N VAL A 238 4.08 -9.48 -14.12
CA VAL A 238 5.09 -9.57 -15.19
C VAL A 238 4.60 -8.90 -16.47
N ALA A 239 3.36 -9.17 -16.88
CA ALA A 239 2.75 -8.50 -18.03
C ALA A 239 2.65 -6.98 -17.83
N TYR A 240 2.30 -6.55 -16.61
CA TYR A 240 2.24 -5.13 -16.26
C TYR A 240 3.61 -4.48 -16.40
N TRP A 241 4.67 -5.02 -15.80
CA TRP A 241 6.02 -4.46 -15.92
C TRP A 241 6.51 -4.39 -17.36
N ALA A 242 6.22 -5.40 -18.19
CA ALA A 242 6.53 -5.34 -19.62
C ALA A 242 5.83 -4.17 -20.33
N SER A 243 4.57 -3.89 -19.99
CA SER A 243 3.83 -2.75 -20.58
C SER A 243 4.42 -1.39 -20.19
N LEU A 244 5.05 -1.28 -19.02
CA LEU A 244 5.62 -0.04 -18.50
C LEU A 244 6.90 0.41 -19.21
N VAL A 245 7.50 -0.43 -20.05
CA VAL A 245 8.65 -0.06 -20.89
C VAL A 245 8.23 0.98 -21.94
N THR A 246 7.05 0.81 -22.53
CA THR A 246 6.50 1.73 -23.55
C THR A 246 5.45 2.69 -23.00
N ASN A 247 4.88 2.38 -21.83
CA ASN A 247 3.84 3.17 -21.19
C ASN A 247 4.13 3.32 -19.68
N PRO A 248 5.11 4.16 -19.30
CA PRO A 248 5.54 4.30 -17.91
C PRO A 248 4.40 4.78 -17.00
N GLU A 249 4.51 4.46 -15.70
CA GLU A 249 3.56 4.94 -14.70
C GLU A 249 3.53 6.48 -14.66
N PRO A 250 2.35 7.11 -14.47
CA PRO A 250 2.25 8.56 -14.39
C PRO A 250 2.78 9.08 -13.04
N VAL A 251 3.04 10.38 -12.96
CA VAL A 251 3.26 11.10 -11.70
C VAL A 251 2.05 11.98 -11.42
N SER A 252 1.47 11.82 -10.23
CA SER A 252 0.31 12.57 -9.74
C SER A 252 0.75 13.75 -8.86
N PRO A 253 0.09 14.91 -8.93
CA PRO A 253 0.33 16.04 -8.03
C PRO A 253 -0.35 15.89 -6.67
N THR A 254 -1.07 14.80 -6.40
CA THR A 254 -1.93 14.68 -5.21
C THR A 254 -1.18 14.86 -3.88
N VAL A 255 -0.02 14.21 -3.72
CA VAL A 255 0.76 14.30 -2.48
C VAL A 255 1.18 15.76 -2.20
N PRO A 256 1.82 16.49 -3.12
CA PRO A 256 2.16 17.88 -2.85
C PRO A 256 0.96 18.80 -2.67
N THR A 257 -0.15 18.55 -3.37
CA THR A 257 -1.38 19.33 -3.19
C THR A 257 -1.98 19.12 -1.79
N LEU A 258 -2.10 17.88 -1.32
CA LEU A 258 -2.78 17.58 -0.05
C LEU A 258 -1.89 17.82 1.17
N LEU A 259 -0.59 17.55 1.06
CA LEU A 259 0.33 17.65 2.19
C LEU A 259 1.07 18.99 2.26
N SER A 260 0.93 19.84 1.25
CA SER A 260 1.63 21.14 1.16
C SER A 260 3.16 21.01 1.29
N ARG A 261 3.71 19.88 0.86
CA ARG A 261 5.15 19.58 0.78
C ARG A 261 5.40 18.59 -0.37
N PRO A 262 6.61 18.54 -0.96
CA PRO A 262 6.92 17.53 -1.97
C PRO A 262 6.66 16.11 -1.48
N ALA A 263 6.33 15.21 -2.41
CA ALA A 263 6.35 13.77 -2.15
C ALA A 263 7.79 13.33 -1.84
N LEU A 264 7.93 12.35 -0.95
CA LEU A 264 9.21 11.76 -0.60
C LEU A 264 9.76 10.98 -1.80
N THR A 265 11.04 11.19 -2.10
CA THR A 265 11.69 10.55 -3.25
C THR A 265 11.97 9.07 -2.98
N TYR A 266 12.17 8.29 -4.04
CA TYR A 266 12.63 6.90 -3.90
C TYR A 266 14.02 6.84 -3.25
N ARG A 267 14.89 7.81 -3.51
CA ARG A 267 16.20 7.92 -2.85
C ARG A 267 16.08 8.11 -1.34
N THR A 268 15.16 8.97 -0.88
CA THR A 268 14.89 9.14 0.55
C THR A 268 14.44 7.83 1.18
N TRP A 269 13.51 7.12 0.52
CA TRP A 269 13.10 5.80 0.97
C TRP A 269 14.29 4.81 1.03
N ALA A 270 15.11 4.75 -0.02
CA ALA A 270 16.28 3.87 -0.06
C ALA A 270 17.27 4.14 1.09
N GLN A 271 17.51 5.40 1.44
CA GLN A 271 18.38 5.80 2.55
C GLN A 271 17.86 5.31 3.90
N GLU A 272 16.56 5.46 4.15
CA GLU A 272 15.93 5.04 5.40
C GLU A 272 15.89 3.52 5.58
N HIS A 273 15.84 2.78 4.46
CA HIS A 273 15.75 1.31 4.46
C HIS A 273 17.08 0.63 4.11
N ALA A 274 18.19 1.37 4.02
CA ALA A 274 19.49 0.87 3.55
C ALA A 274 19.99 -0.36 4.34
N THR A 275 19.73 -0.39 5.65
CA THR A 275 20.14 -1.48 6.55
C THR A 275 19.53 -2.83 6.15
N ALA A 276 18.34 -2.84 5.53
CA ALA A 276 17.72 -4.07 5.07
C ALA A 276 18.52 -4.74 3.94
N PHE A 277 19.29 -3.98 3.16
CA PHE A 277 20.05 -4.47 2.01
C PHE A 277 21.50 -4.83 2.37
N GLN A 278 21.96 -4.49 3.57
CA GLN A 278 23.30 -4.78 4.04
C GLN A 278 23.36 -6.15 4.73
N LEU A 279 24.54 -6.78 4.73
CA LEU A 279 24.79 -7.92 5.60
C LEU A 279 24.70 -7.41 7.05
N THR A 280 23.82 -8.02 7.85
CA THR A 280 23.82 -7.77 9.29
C THR A 280 25.18 -8.25 9.85
N PRO A 281 25.86 -7.47 10.71
CA PRO A 281 27.11 -7.89 11.35
C PRO A 281 26.99 -9.24 12.06
#